data_AF-A0A6C0C5D4-F1
#
_entry.id   AF-A0A6C0C5D4-F1
#
_cell.length_a   1.000
_cell.length_b   1.000
_cell.length_c   1.000
_cell.angle_alpha   90.00
_cell.angle_beta   90.00
_cell.angle_gamma   90.00
#
_symmetry.space_group_name_H-M   'P 1'
#
loop_
_entity.id
_entity.type
_entity.pdbx_description
1 polymer ?
#
loop_
_entity_poly.entity_id
_entity_poly.type
_entity_poly.pdbx_seq_one_letter_code
_entity_poly.pdbx_strand_id
1 'polypeptide(L)'
;MNIDRLPTYKIPNYVTSPRSMSFDEWLRTPVMDSGEPGDTTYRKCVCENGEWYTHQDFISNFLDDLVHIIHSSGYNIENKKQFKNEIATFVYRLSREKL
;
A
#
# COMPACT_ATOMS: atom_id res chain seq x y z
N MET A 1 26.09 18.60 18.81
CA MET A 1 25.10 17.48 18.77
C MET A 1 25.60 16.48 17.75
N ASN A 2 25.96 15.29 18.21
CA ASN A 2 26.41 14.19 17.36
C ASN A 2 25.15 13.54 16.78
N ILE A 3 24.96 13.60 15.47
CA ILE A 3 23.86 12.86 14.82
C ILE A 3 24.32 11.41 14.83
N ASP A 4 24.02 10.70 15.92
CA ASP A 4 24.19 9.26 16.01
C ASP A 4 23.56 8.67 14.75
N ARG A 5 24.43 8.15 13.89
CA ARG A 5 24.05 7.58 12.59
C ARG A 5 22.99 6.53 12.89
N LEU A 6 21.75 6.80 12.48
CA LEU A 6 20.68 5.81 12.54
C LEU A 6 21.24 4.51 11.95
N PRO A 7 21.10 3.37 12.65
CA PRO A 7 21.64 2.11 12.17
C PRO A 7 21.14 1.87 10.75
N THR A 8 22.02 1.38 9.87
CA THR A 8 21.69 1.13 8.47
C THR A 8 20.42 0.27 8.41
N TYR A 9 19.31 0.85 7.95
CA TYR A 9 18.04 0.16 7.89
C TYR A 9 18.17 -0.98 6.88
N LYS A 10 18.34 -2.20 7.40
CA LYS A 10 18.29 -3.42 6.59
C LYS A 10 16.83 -3.72 6.37
N ILE A 11 16.31 -3.39 5.20
CA ILE A 11 14.99 -3.83 4.75
C ILE A 11 15.05 -5.36 4.71
N PRO A 12 14.43 -6.08 5.65
CA PRO A 12 14.42 -7.53 5.55
C PRO A 12 13.64 -7.88 4.29
N ASN A 13 14.01 -8.96 3.61
CA ASN A 13 13.42 -9.34 2.32
C ASN A 13 11.99 -9.90 2.49
N TYR A 14 11.12 -9.18 3.19
CA TYR A 14 9.67 -9.42 3.33
C TYR A 14 8.92 -9.20 2.01
N VAL A 15 9.64 -8.76 0.98
CA VAL A 15 9.14 -8.33 -0.32
C VAL A 15 8.94 -9.52 -1.27
N THR A 16 9.47 -10.70 -0.93
CA THR A 16 9.51 -11.87 -1.81
C THR A 16 8.53 -12.97 -1.43
N SER A 17 7.43 -12.66 -0.75
CA SER A 17 6.35 -13.66 -0.63
C SER A 17 5.86 -14.00 -2.04
N PRO A 18 5.88 -15.28 -2.46
CA PRO A 18 5.36 -15.65 -3.77
C PRO A 18 3.90 -15.21 -3.87
N ARG A 19 3.62 -14.42 -4.89
CA ARG A 19 2.29 -13.92 -5.23
C ARG A 19 1.71 -14.84 -6.27
N SER A 20 0.45 -15.18 -6.09
CA SER A 20 -0.34 -15.96 -7.03
C SER A 20 -1.06 -15.12 -8.08
N MET A 21 -1.22 -13.84 -7.79
CA MET A 21 -1.89 -12.86 -8.63
C MET A 21 -0.86 -11.86 -9.13
N SER A 22 -1.03 -11.29 -10.33
CA SER A 22 -0.19 -10.19 -10.80
C SER A 22 -0.59 -8.86 -10.16
N PHE A 23 0.28 -7.85 -10.25
CA PHE A 23 -0.02 -6.51 -9.74
C PHE A 23 -1.28 -5.91 -10.39
N ASP A 24 -1.41 -6.02 -11.71
CA ASP A 24 -2.53 -5.44 -12.47
C ASP A 24 -3.87 -6.13 -12.14
N GLU A 25 -3.84 -7.44 -11.89
CA GLU A 25 -5.01 -8.19 -11.43
C GLU A 25 -5.38 -7.79 -10.00
N TRP A 26 -4.38 -7.65 -9.12
CA TRP A 26 -4.57 -7.28 -7.72
C TRP A 26 -5.18 -5.88 -7.56
N LEU A 27 -4.80 -4.93 -8.41
CA LEU A 27 -5.39 -3.59 -8.41
C LEU A 27 -6.92 -3.61 -8.59
N ARG A 28 -7.45 -4.60 -9.31
CA ARG A 28 -8.89 -4.72 -9.61
C ARG A 28 -9.66 -5.49 -8.54
N THR A 29 -8.98 -6.09 -7.56
CA THR A 29 -9.67 -6.83 -6.50
C THR A 29 -10.18 -5.85 -5.43
N PRO A 30 -11.30 -6.16 -4.77
CA PRO A 30 -11.82 -5.34 -3.69
C PRO A 30 -10.86 -5.36 -2.49
N VAL A 31 -10.76 -4.22 -1.80
CA VAL A 31 -10.17 -4.18 -0.47
C VAL A 31 -11.10 -4.92 0.48
N MET A 32 -10.56 -5.94 1.14
CA MET A 32 -11.27 -6.70 2.16
C MET A 32 -11.13 -5.98 3.49
N ASP A 33 -12.26 -5.64 4.12
CA ASP A 33 -12.26 -5.26 5.53
C ASP A 33 -11.86 -6.50 6.33
N SER A 34 -10.78 -6.38 7.10
CA SER A 34 -10.51 -7.36 8.14
C SER A 34 -11.54 -7.12 9.22
N GLY A 35 -12.61 -7.92 9.21
CA GLY A 35 -13.51 -8.04 10.36
C GLY A 35 -12.69 -8.23 11.66
N GLU A 36 -13.34 -7.97 12.80
CA GLU A 36 -12.70 -8.01 14.12
C GLU A 36 -11.71 -9.19 14.26
N PRO A 37 -10.55 -8.98 14.90
CA PRO A 37 -9.53 -10.02 15.06
C PRO A 37 -10.10 -11.21 15.84
N GLY A 38 -10.61 -12.20 15.12
CA GLY A 38 -11.32 -13.36 15.68
C GLY A 38 -12.40 -13.92 14.76
N ASP A 39 -12.99 -13.12 13.87
CA ASP A 39 -14.00 -13.58 12.92
C ASP A 39 -13.41 -13.79 11.53
N THR A 40 -12.90 -15.00 11.27
CA THR A 40 -12.37 -15.36 9.95
C THR A 40 -13.46 -15.69 8.93
N THR A 41 -14.74 -15.55 9.28
CA THR A 41 -15.85 -16.01 8.43
C THR A 41 -16.48 -14.91 7.59
N TYR A 42 -16.30 -13.63 7.96
CA TYR A 42 -16.83 -12.50 7.22
C TYR A 42 -15.74 -11.48 6.84
N ARG A 43 -15.13 -11.66 5.66
CA ARG A 43 -14.45 -10.56 4.96
C ARG A 43 -15.51 -9.73 4.25
N LYS A 44 -15.80 -8.53 4.75
CA LYS A 44 -16.72 -7.61 4.08
C LYS A 44 -15.93 -6.82 3.04
N CYS A 45 -16.35 -6.84 1.77
CA CYS A 45 -15.78 -5.92 0.80
C CYS A 45 -16.10 -4.48 1.22
N VAL A 46 -15.11 -3.60 1.18
CA VAL A 46 -15.36 -2.16 1.31
C VAL A 46 -16.15 -1.75 0.07
N CYS A 47 -17.31 -1.11 0.27
CA CYS A 47 -18.10 -0.53 -0.80
C CYS A 47 -18.20 0.97 -0.59
N GLU A 48 -17.97 1.74 -1.64
CA GLU A 48 -18.16 3.18 -1.66
C GLU A 48 -19.19 3.52 -2.74
N ASN A 49 -20.25 4.25 -2.37
CA ASN A 49 -21.35 4.62 -3.29
C ASN A 49 -22.06 3.45 -3.99
N GLY A 50 -21.99 2.24 -3.44
CA GLY A 50 -22.60 1.05 -4.03
C GLY A 50 -21.70 0.27 -4.99
N GLU A 51 -20.49 0.77 -5.25
CA GLU A 51 -19.45 0.07 -6.02
C GLU A 51 -18.39 -0.52 -5.08
N TRP A 52 -17.71 -1.58 -5.54
CA TRP A 52 -16.62 -2.18 -4.78
C TRP A 52 -15.41 -1.25 -4.76
N TYR A 53 -14.94 -0.93 -3.55
CA TYR A 53 -13.74 -0.16 -3.35
C TYR A 53 -12.52 -1.05 -3.59
N THR A 54 -11.78 -0.78 -4.66
CA THR A 54 -10.68 -1.63 -5.12
C THR A 54 -9.34 -1.25 -4.51
N HIS A 55 -8.35 -2.13 -4.63
CA HIS A 55 -6.98 -1.79 -4.26
C HIS A 55 -6.43 -0.62 -5.08
N GLN A 56 -6.90 -0.44 -6.32
CA GLN A 56 -6.57 0.74 -7.13
C GLN A 56 -7.09 2.03 -6.50
N ASP A 57 -8.32 2.05 -6.03
CA ASP A 57 -8.93 3.22 -5.39
C ASP A 57 -8.18 3.56 -4.10
N PHE A 58 -7.91 2.54 -3.28
CA PHE A 58 -7.13 2.68 -2.06
C PHE A 58 -5.73 3.26 -2.31
N ILE A 59 -4.96 2.67 -3.24
CA ILE A 59 -3.61 3.12 -3.54
C ILE A 59 -3.62 4.54 -4.10
N SER A 60 -4.59 4.86 -4.95
CA SER A 60 -4.67 6.20 -5.55
C SER A 60 -4.88 7.26 -4.48
N ASN A 61 -5.85 7.05 -3.59
CA ASN A 61 -6.14 7.96 -2.47
C ASN A 61 -4.94 8.07 -1.53
N PHE A 62 -4.37 6.94 -1.11
CA PHE A 62 -3.20 6.90 -0.23
C PHE A 62 -2.00 7.66 -0.82
N LEU A 63 -1.72 7.48 -2.12
CA LEU A 63 -0.61 8.14 -2.78
C LEU A 63 -0.82 9.65 -2.93
N ASP A 64 -2.05 10.09 -3.14
CA ASP A 64 -2.37 11.51 -3.23
C ASP A 64 -2.21 12.20 -1.87
N ASP A 65 -2.70 11.57 -0.79
CA ASP A 65 -2.50 12.05 0.58
C ASP A 65 -1.01 12.07 0.96
N LEU A 66 -0.27 11.02 0.61
CA LEU A 66 1.17 10.95 0.88
C LEU A 66 1.95 12.06 0.17
N VAL A 67 1.65 12.29 -1.12
CA VAL A 67 2.27 13.38 -1.89
C VAL A 67 1.91 14.73 -1.28
N HIS A 68 0.65 14.91 -0.85
CA HIS A 68 0.22 16.13 -0.18
C HIS A 68 1.04 16.40 1.09
N ILE A 69 1.22 15.41 1.96
CA ILE A 69 2.01 15.51 3.19
C ILE A 69 3.49 15.85 2.90
N ILE A 70 4.08 15.21 1.89
CA ILE A 70 5.47 15.46 1.50
C ILE A 70 5.65 16.91 1.05
N HIS A 71 4.74 17.39 0.20
CA HIS A 71 4.78 18.75 -0.31
C HIS A 71 4.48 19.79 0.78
N SER A 72 3.52 19.53 1.67
CA SER A 72 3.20 20.42 2.80
C SER A 72 4.37 20.54 3.79
N SER A 73 5.25 19.54 3.82
CA SER A 73 6.47 19.53 4.63
C SER A 73 7.66 20.21 3.93
N GLY A 74 7.47 20.78 2.73
CA GLY A 74 8.49 21.51 1.97
C GLY A 74 9.44 20.63 1.17
N TYR A 75 9.19 19.32 1.06
CA TYR A 75 9.99 18.42 0.24
C TYR A 75 9.47 18.37 -1.20
N ASN A 76 10.40 18.24 -2.15
CA ASN A 76 10.09 18.10 -3.57
C ASN A 76 10.31 16.65 -4.03
N ILE A 77 9.39 16.14 -4.86
CA ILE A 77 9.52 14.82 -5.49
C ILE A 77 9.90 15.03 -6.95
N GLU A 78 11.17 14.81 -7.30
CA GLU A 78 11.69 15.04 -8.66
C GLU A 78 10.97 14.22 -9.73
N ASN A 79 10.71 12.93 -9.44
CA ASN A 79 9.99 12.03 -10.34
C ASN A 79 8.75 11.43 -9.66
N LYS A 80 7.66 12.20 -9.68
CA LYS A 80 6.38 11.82 -9.06
C LYS A 80 5.84 10.48 -9.57
N LYS A 81 6.02 10.16 -10.85
CA LYS A 81 5.53 8.91 -11.45
C LYS A 81 6.29 7.70 -10.91
N GLN A 82 7.62 7.75 -10.91
CA GLN A 82 8.45 6.68 -10.37
C GLN A 82 8.18 6.48 -8.88
N PHE A 83 8.12 7.57 -8.10
CA PHE A 83 7.79 7.53 -6.69
C PHE A 83 6.46 6.79 -6.42
N LYS A 84 5.39 7.18 -7.12
CA LYS A 84 4.08 6.52 -7.00
C LYS A 84 4.15 5.02 -7.33
N ASN A 85 4.87 4.65 -8.40
CA ASN A 85 5.01 3.26 -8.81
C ASN A 85 5.77 2.41 -7.78
N GLU A 86 6.84 2.94 -7.20
CA GLU A 86 7.63 2.24 -6.19
C GLU A 86 6.82 2.00 -4.91
N ILE A 87 6.08 3.01 -4.44
CA ILE A 87 5.22 2.88 -3.26
C ILE A 87 4.06 1.91 -3.52
N ALA A 88 3.40 2.00 -4.68
CA ALA A 88 2.32 1.06 -5.03
C ALA A 88 2.82 -0.40 -5.09
N THR A 89 3.99 -0.60 -5.70
CA THR A 89 4.66 -1.91 -5.76
C THR A 89 5.03 -2.40 -4.36
N PHE A 90 5.50 -1.51 -3.48
CA PHE A 90 5.83 -1.83 -2.10
C PHE A 90 4.60 -2.27 -1.30
N VAL A 91 3.49 -1.53 -1.38
CA VAL A 91 2.21 -1.89 -0.76
C VAL A 91 1.74 -3.24 -1.29
N TYR A 92 1.77 -3.44 -2.61
CA TYR A 92 1.44 -4.71 -3.22
C TYR A 92 2.29 -5.85 -2.68
N ARG A 93 3.60 -5.67 -2.52
CA ARG A 93 4.49 -6.72 -2.00
C ARG A 93 4.26 -7.06 -0.52
N LEU A 94 3.78 -6.10 0.27
CA LEU A 94 3.50 -6.29 1.70
C LEU A 94 2.07 -6.73 2.02
N SER A 95 1.10 -6.56 1.11
CA SER A 95 -0.30 -6.90 1.39
C SER A 95 -0.45 -8.40 1.68
N ARG A 96 -1.22 -8.82 2.69
CA ARG A 96 -1.33 -10.25 3.01
C ARG A 96 -2.46 -10.88 2.19
N GLU A 97 -2.20 -11.26 0.96
CA GLU A 97 -3.11 -12.16 0.24
C GLU A 97 -2.65 -13.59 0.42
N LYS A 98 -3.25 -14.25 1.42
CA LYS A 98 -3.32 -15.71 1.44
C LYS A 98 -4.33 -16.10 0.36
N LEU A 99 -3.85 -16.71 -0.72
CA LEU A 99 -4.63 -17.79 -1.33
C LEU A 99 -4.75 -18.94 -0.34
#